data_AF-A0A522AJX1-F1
#
_entry.id   AF-A0A522AJX1-F1
#
_cell.length_a   1.000
_cell.length_b   1.000
_cell.length_c   1.000
_cell.angle_alpha   90.00
_cell.angle_beta   90.00
_cell.angle_gamma   90.00
#
_symmetry.space_group_name_H-M   'P 1'
#
loop_
_entity.id
_entity.type
_entity.pdbx_description
1 polymer ?
#
loop_
_entity_poly.entity_id
_entity_poly.type
_entity_poly.pdbx_seq_one_letter_code
_entity_poly.pdbx_strand_id
1 'polypeptide(L)'
;MTTADRALPPPGAPTGTSPLARLVGRVGLHAGVIGLMILWLVPTIGLFVNSLRSADAVASSGWWNGIFPPNDLSLDNYASVIGQSGIVDAFINSLFITIPATVIPILVAAFAAYAFSWMNFPGRNILFVAFVG
;
A
#
# COMPACT_ATOMS: atom_id res chain seq x y z
N MET A 1 -1.46 -65.73 -7.07
CA MET A 1 -2.41 -65.41 -5.98
C MET A 1 -2.04 -64.04 -5.44
N THR A 2 -2.90 -63.04 -5.69
CA THR A 2 -3.06 -61.73 -5.00
C THR A 2 -1.84 -60.79 -4.92
N THR A 3 -1.81 -59.79 -5.81
CA THR A 3 -1.47 -58.41 -5.42
C THR A 3 -2.66 -57.54 -5.81
N ALA A 4 -3.40 -57.14 -4.78
CA ALA A 4 -4.64 -56.40 -4.88
C ALA A 4 -4.44 -55.07 -5.63
N ASP A 5 -5.31 -54.89 -6.61
CA ASP A 5 -5.81 -53.64 -7.14
C ASP A 5 -6.06 -52.63 -6.00
N ARG A 6 -5.09 -51.76 -5.76
CA ARG A 6 -5.26 -50.59 -4.88
C ARG A 6 -5.95 -49.52 -5.71
N ALA A 7 -7.28 -49.49 -5.64
CA ALA A 7 -8.09 -48.41 -6.18
C ALA A 7 -7.51 -47.05 -5.72
N LEU A 8 -7.06 -46.25 -6.69
CA LEU A 8 -6.63 -44.89 -6.44
C LEU A 8 -7.81 -44.10 -5.84
N PRO A 9 -7.60 -43.30 -4.78
CA PRO A 9 -8.68 -42.50 -4.24
C PRO A 9 -9.24 -41.56 -5.32
N PRO A 10 -10.57 -41.37 -5.37
CA PRO A 10 -11.21 -40.57 -6.41
C PRO A 10 -10.66 -39.12 -6.39
N PRO A 11 -10.36 -38.53 -7.56
CA PRO A 11 -9.89 -37.15 -7.65
C PRO A 11 -10.97 -36.20 -7.11
N GLY A 12 -10.67 -35.51 -6.00
CA GLY A 12 -11.57 -34.49 -5.42
C GLY A 12 -12.24 -34.84 -4.09
N ALA A 13 -11.77 -35.86 -3.36
CA ALA A 13 -12.22 -36.07 -1.98
C ALA A 13 -12.07 -34.76 -1.16
N PRO A 14 -13.16 -34.18 -0.62
CA PRO A 14 -13.09 -32.92 0.10
C PRO A 14 -12.20 -33.10 1.32
N THR A 15 -11.07 -32.41 1.36
CA THR A 15 -10.23 -32.26 2.56
C THR A 15 -11.07 -31.55 3.62
N GLY A 16 -11.61 -32.35 4.55
CA GLY A 16 -12.56 -31.96 5.58
C GLY A 16 -11.96 -30.96 6.58
N THR A 17 -11.89 -29.70 6.18
CA THR A 17 -11.79 -28.58 7.12
C THR A 17 -13.21 -28.18 7.46
N SER A 18 -13.56 -28.23 8.76
CA SER A 18 -14.91 -27.94 9.22
C SER A 18 -15.35 -26.53 8.80
N PRO A 19 -16.63 -26.32 8.43
CA PRO A 19 -17.12 -25.00 8.02
C PRO A 19 -16.93 -23.94 9.13
N LEU A 20 -17.01 -24.37 10.40
CA LEU A 20 -16.70 -23.54 11.57
C LEU A 20 -15.21 -23.14 11.63
N ALA A 21 -14.27 -24.06 11.39
CA ALA A 21 -12.83 -23.71 11.37
C ALA A 21 -12.51 -22.71 10.24
N ARG A 22 -13.16 -22.84 9.09
CA ARG A 22 -13.03 -21.88 7.98
C ARG A 22 -13.59 -20.50 8.32
N LEU A 23 -14.72 -20.44 9.04
CA LEU A 23 -15.33 -19.18 9.48
C LEU A 23 -14.48 -18.47 10.54
N VAL A 24 -14.03 -19.21 11.56
CA VAL A 24 -13.16 -18.68 12.63
C VAL A 24 -11.85 -18.14 12.05
N GLY A 25 -11.23 -18.87 11.12
CA GLY A 25 -10.03 -18.40 10.41
C GLY A 25 -10.26 -17.11 9.62
N ARG A 26 -11.42 -16.97 8.96
CA ARG A 26 -11.78 -15.73 8.24
C ARG A 26 -12.01 -14.57 9.20
N VAL A 27 -12.79 -14.76 10.27
CA VAL A 27 -13.08 -13.68 11.23
C VAL A 27 -11.80 -13.21 11.91
N GLY A 28 -10.92 -14.14 12.33
CA GLY A 28 -9.62 -13.81 12.90
C GLY A 28 -8.72 -13.03 11.94
N LEU A 29 -8.67 -13.43 10.66
CA LEU A 29 -7.93 -12.71 9.64
C LEU A 29 -8.46 -11.28 9.44
N HIS A 30 -9.78 -11.11 9.28
CA HIS A 30 -10.36 -9.79 9.07
C HIS A 30 -10.17 -8.89 10.31
N ALA A 31 -10.36 -9.43 11.51
CA ALA A 31 -10.09 -8.69 12.75
C ALA A 31 -8.61 -8.27 12.83
N GLY A 32 -7.68 -9.15 12.47
CA GLY A 32 -6.24 -8.85 12.42
C GLY A 32 -5.92 -7.75 11.41
N VAL A 33 -6.44 -7.84 10.18
CA VAL A 33 -6.25 -6.83 9.13
C VAL A 33 -6.87 -5.49 9.54
N ILE A 34 -8.08 -5.48 10.08
CA ILE A 34 -8.74 -4.26 10.58
C ILE A 34 -7.94 -3.64 11.72
N GLY A 35 -7.45 -4.45 12.66
CA GLY A 35 -6.58 -3.97 13.74
C GLY A 35 -5.30 -3.33 13.21
N LEU A 36 -4.65 -3.95 12.22
CA LEU A 36 -3.48 -3.41 11.55
C LEU A 36 -3.79 -2.10 10.83
N MET A 37 -4.92 -2.02 10.12
CA MET A 37 -5.38 -0.79 9.46
C MET A 37 -5.59 0.34 10.45
N ILE A 38 -6.29 0.09 11.56
CA ILE A 38 -6.52 1.11 12.61
C ILE A 38 -5.18 1.59 13.15
N LEU A 39 -4.26 0.67 13.48
CA LEU A 39 -2.92 1.00 13.97
C LEU A 39 -2.16 1.88 12.97
N TRP A 40 -2.24 1.58 11.68
CA TRP A 40 -1.61 2.37 10.61
C TRP A 40 -2.29 3.74 10.38
N LEU A 41 -3.57 3.88 10.69
CA LEU A 41 -4.30 5.14 10.55
C LEU A 41 -4.01 6.14 11.68
N VAL A 42 -3.64 5.67 12.88
CA VAL A 42 -3.31 6.54 14.02
C VAL A 42 -2.35 7.69 13.66
N PRO A 43 -1.17 7.46 13.03
CA PRO A 43 -0.27 8.55 12.65
C PRO A 43 -0.86 9.49 11.60
N THR A 44 -1.67 8.97 10.67
CA THR A 44 -2.35 9.78 9.63
C THR A 44 -3.37 10.73 10.26
N ILE A 45 -4.17 10.22 11.21
CA ILE A 45 -5.13 11.02 11.96
C ILE A 45 -4.40 12.06 12.82
N GLY A 46 -3.31 11.69 13.49
CA GLY A 46 -2.52 12.63 14.27
C GLY A 46 -1.94 13.78 13.45
N LEU A 47 -1.40 13.48 12.26
CA LEU A 47 -0.93 14.51 11.32
C LEU A 47 -2.07 15.39 10.81
N PHE A 48 -3.22 14.79 10.49
CA PHE A 48 -4.40 15.54 10.04
C PHE A 48 -4.88 16.52 11.11
N VAL A 49 -5.03 16.06 12.36
CA VAL A 49 -5.44 16.94 13.47
C VAL A 49 -4.41 18.04 13.69
N ASN A 50 -3.11 17.72 13.68
CA ASN A 50 -2.06 18.72 13.82
C ASN A 50 -2.04 19.75 12.68
N SER A 51 -2.41 19.37 11.45
CA SER A 51 -2.47 20.32 10.33
C SER A 51 -3.49 21.45 10.55
N LEU A 52 -4.55 21.18 11.33
CA LEU A 52 -5.59 22.12 11.71
C LEU A 52 -5.31 22.88 13.03
N ARG A 53 -4.25 22.56 13.77
CA ARG A 53 -3.96 23.16 15.08
C ARG A 53 -2.93 24.28 14.97
N SER A 54 -3.06 25.35 15.75
CA SER A 54 -2.06 26.43 15.77
C SER A 54 -0.66 25.91 16.12
N ALA A 55 0.39 26.57 15.62
CA ALA A 55 1.78 26.19 15.86
C ALA A 55 2.11 26.08 17.36
N ASP A 56 1.58 26.98 18.18
CA ASP A 56 1.75 26.98 19.64
C ASP A 56 1.10 25.75 20.30
N ALA A 57 -0.08 25.34 19.82
CA ALA A 57 -0.78 24.16 20.33
C ALA A 57 -0.05 22.86 19.95
N VAL A 58 0.52 22.78 18.74
CA VAL A 58 1.34 21.63 18.29
C VAL A 58 2.61 21.48 19.13
N ALA A 59 3.23 22.59 19.56
CA ALA A 59 4.44 22.57 20.37
C ALA A 59 4.19 22.25 21.86
N SER A 60 3.02 22.61 22.38
CA SER A 60 2.72 22.52 23.82
C SER A 60 1.94 21.27 24.24
N SER A 61 1.19 20.63 23.33
CA SER A 61 0.39 19.45 23.70
C SER A 61 0.17 18.44 22.57
N GLY A 62 -0.08 17.18 22.97
CA GLY A 62 -0.29 16.08 22.03
C GLY A 62 -1.51 16.28 21.13
N TRP A 63 -1.47 15.73 19.91
CA TRP A 63 -2.50 15.88 18.87
C TRP A 63 -3.89 15.45 19.31
N TRP A 64 -4.02 14.50 20.24
CA TRP A 64 -5.30 14.06 20.79
C TRP A 64 -6.09 15.18 21.49
N ASN A 65 -5.42 16.23 21.99
CA ASN A 65 -6.10 17.41 22.55
C ASN A 65 -6.79 18.26 21.49
N GLY A 66 -6.44 18.12 20.20
CA GLY A 66 -7.16 18.80 19.13
C GLY A 66 -8.51 18.18 18.78
N ILE A 67 -8.78 16.96 19.26
CA ILE A 67 -10.02 16.22 18.99
C ILE A 67 -11.10 16.54 20.04
N PHE A 68 -10.68 16.77 21.28
CA PHE A 68 -11.57 17.01 22.41
C PHE A 68 -11.50 18.48 22.87
N PRO A 69 -12.60 19.10 23.33
CA PRO A 69 -12.57 20.47 23.84
C PRO A 69 -11.60 20.62 25.04
N PRO A 70 -10.85 21.73 25.15
CA PRO A 70 -10.80 22.89 24.25
C PRO A 70 -9.97 22.60 22.99
N ASN A 71 -10.57 22.75 21.82
CA ASN A 71 -9.93 22.48 20.53
C ASN A 71 -9.40 23.77 19.89
N ASP A 72 -8.08 23.94 19.88
CA ASP A 72 -7.41 25.10 19.25
C ASP A 72 -7.27 24.93 17.74
N LEU A 73 -8.40 24.87 17.03
CA LEU A 73 -8.43 24.76 15.57
C LEU A 73 -8.20 26.12 14.92
N SER A 74 -7.23 26.20 14.01
CA SER A 74 -6.89 27.39 13.23
C SER A 74 -6.61 27.02 11.77
N LEU A 75 -7.05 27.88 10.85
CA LEU A 75 -6.75 27.79 9.42
C LEU A 75 -5.56 28.66 9.02
N ASP A 76 -4.96 29.40 9.96
CA ASP A 76 -3.87 30.34 9.71
C ASP A 76 -2.62 29.64 9.19
N ASN A 77 -2.40 28.37 9.59
CA ASN A 77 -1.32 27.55 9.08
C ASN A 77 -1.41 27.37 7.55
N TYR A 78 -2.60 27.12 7.02
CA TYR A 78 -2.78 26.95 5.57
C TYR A 78 -2.62 28.27 4.83
N ALA A 79 -3.19 29.36 5.36
CA ALA A 79 -3.02 30.69 4.80
C ALA A 79 -1.53 31.11 4.77
N SER A 80 -0.79 30.81 5.84
CA SER A 80 0.65 31.05 5.96
C SER A 80 1.43 30.25 4.92
N VAL A 81 1.19 28.94 4.82
CA VAL A 81 1.93 28.06 3.89
C VAL A 81 1.64 28.43 2.43
N ILE A 82 0.39 28.69 2.06
CA ILE A 82 0.00 29.06 0.69
C ILE A 82 0.48 30.45 0.32
N GLY A 83 0.44 31.40 1.27
CA GLY A 83 0.94 32.76 1.08
C GLY A 83 2.47 32.89 1.08
N GLN A 84 3.18 31.87 1.57
CA GLN A 84 4.63 31.86 1.61
C GLN A 84 5.22 31.61 0.21
N SER A 85 6.13 32.49 -0.20
CA SER A 85 6.88 32.34 -1.46
C SER A 85 7.69 31.04 -1.44
N GLY A 86 7.42 30.14 -2.39
CA GLY A 86 8.18 28.90 -2.61
C GLY A 86 7.39 27.60 -2.51
N ILE A 87 6.21 27.57 -1.86
CA ILE A 87 5.40 26.33 -1.77
C ILE A 87 4.92 25.87 -3.16
N VAL A 88 4.44 26.82 -3.97
CA VAL A 88 3.94 26.55 -5.33
C VAL A 88 5.10 26.12 -6.22
N ASP A 89 6.24 26.81 -6.14
CA ASP A 89 7.43 26.45 -6.91
C ASP A 89 7.94 25.04 -6.55
N ALA A 90 7.98 24.70 -5.25
CA ALA A 90 8.35 23.36 -4.79
C ALA A 90 7.38 22.28 -5.29
N PHE A 91 6.08 22.57 -5.30
CA PHE A 91 5.05 21.68 -5.83
C PHE A 91 5.22 21.46 -7.34
N ILE A 92 5.42 22.53 -8.12
CA ILE A 92 5.64 22.44 -9.56
C ILE A 92 6.95 21.71 -9.89
N ASN A 93 8.03 21.98 -9.15
CA ASN A 93 9.29 21.24 -9.28
C ASN A 93 9.09 19.74 -9.04
N SER A 94 8.28 19.36 -8.05
CA SER A 94 7.99 17.96 -7.77
C SER A 94 7.20 17.31 -8.91
N LEU A 95 6.23 18.00 -9.51
CA LEU A 95 5.50 17.50 -10.69
C LEU A 95 6.43 17.34 -11.89
N PHE A 96 7.30 18.32 -12.14
CA PHE A 96 8.26 18.27 -13.22
C PHE A 96 9.22 17.09 -13.12
N ILE A 97 9.56 16.65 -11.91
CA ILE A 97 10.43 15.48 -11.68
C ILE A 97 9.63 14.17 -11.71
N THR A 98 8.47 14.12 -11.06
CA THR A 98 7.68 12.88 -10.91
C THR A 98 7.00 12.41 -12.20
N ILE A 99 6.57 13.33 -13.07
CA ILE A 99 5.93 12.97 -14.34
C ILE A 99 6.89 12.22 -15.27
N PRO A 100 8.10 12.73 -15.59
CA PRO A 100 9.06 11.97 -16.39
C PRO A 100 9.54 10.70 -15.68
N ALA A 101 9.74 10.76 -14.36
CA ALA A 101 10.20 9.61 -13.57
C ALA A 101 9.19 8.46 -13.51
N THR A 102 7.91 8.71 -13.77
CA THR A 102 6.89 7.66 -13.89
C THR A 102 6.71 7.23 -15.34
N VAL A 103 6.59 8.19 -16.26
CA VAL A 103 6.31 7.90 -17.68
C VAL A 103 7.47 7.16 -18.34
N ILE A 104 8.71 7.64 -18.21
CA ILE A 104 9.86 7.07 -18.92
C ILE A 104 10.11 5.61 -18.49
N PRO A 105 10.20 5.29 -17.18
CA PRO A 105 10.43 3.92 -16.76
C PRO A 105 9.25 2.99 -17.09
N ILE A 106 8.00 3.46 -16.99
CA ILE A 106 6.83 2.65 -17.35
C ILE A 106 6.86 2.31 -18.85
N LEU A 107 7.19 3.27 -19.71
CA LEU A 107 7.30 3.01 -21.15
C LEU A 107 8.41 1.99 -21.46
N VAL A 108 9.60 2.17 -20.87
CA VAL A 108 10.71 1.23 -21.04
C VAL A 108 10.35 -0.16 -20.52
N ALA A 109 9.72 -0.25 -19.34
CA ALA A 109 9.25 -1.50 -18.76
C ALA A 109 8.17 -2.16 -19.63
N ALA A 110 7.23 -1.40 -20.18
CA ALA A 110 6.18 -1.90 -21.05
C ALA A 110 6.74 -2.47 -22.37
N PHE A 111 7.68 -1.77 -23.01
CA PHE A 111 8.36 -2.28 -24.20
C PHE A 111 9.21 -3.53 -23.90
N ALA A 112 9.93 -3.54 -22.78
CA ALA A 112 10.68 -4.72 -22.34
C ALA A 112 9.74 -5.90 -22.08
N ALA A 113 8.64 -5.68 -21.37
CA ALA A 113 7.62 -6.69 -21.11
C ALA A 113 7.07 -7.27 -22.43
N TYR A 114 6.70 -6.43 -23.40
CA TYR A 114 6.22 -6.87 -24.71
C TYR A 114 7.24 -7.74 -25.45
N ALA A 115 8.51 -7.31 -25.46
CA ALA A 115 9.59 -8.07 -26.07
C ALA A 115 9.77 -9.44 -25.39
N PHE A 116 9.64 -9.51 -24.06
CA PHE A 116 9.73 -10.75 -23.28
C PHE A 116 8.47 -11.62 -23.30
N SER A 117 7.29 -11.14 -23.68
CA SER A 117 6.09 -11.99 -23.74
C SER A 117 5.77 -12.48 -25.15
N TRP A 118 6.11 -11.74 -26.21
CA TRP A 118 5.70 -12.12 -27.58
C TRP A 118 6.81 -12.28 -28.62
N MET A 119 8.04 -11.80 -28.40
CA MET A 119 9.09 -11.85 -29.43
C MET A 119 10.11 -12.98 -29.23
N ASN A 120 10.29 -13.87 -30.21
CA ASN A 120 11.34 -14.89 -30.17
C ASN A 120 12.68 -14.31 -30.61
N PHE A 121 13.60 -14.08 -29.67
CA PHE A 121 14.96 -13.58 -29.95
C PHE A 121 16.03 -14.45 -29.26
N PRO A 122 17.22 -14.60 -29.86
CA PRO A 122 18.31 -15.38 -29.27
C PRO A 122 18.83 -14.72 -27.98
N GLY A 123 18.99 -15.48 -26.90
CA GLY A 123 19.47 -14.98 -25.59
C GLY A 123 18.38 -14.62 -24.58
N ARG A 124 17.09 -14.75 -24.95
CA ARG A 124 15.92 -14.49 -24.08
C ARG A 124 15.97 -15.19 -22.71
N ASN A 125 16.41 -16.46 -22.66
CA ASN A 125 16.47 -17.22 -21.41
C ASN A 125 17.53 -16.70 -20.44
N ILE A 126 18.67 -16.22 -20.95
CA ILE A 126 19.75 -15.66 -20.13
C ILE A 126 19.29 -14.34 -19.50
N LEU A 127 18.69 -13.47 -20.31
CA LEU A 127 18.10 -12.22 -19.86
C LEU A 127 16.97 -12.43 -18.85
N PHE A 128 16.09 -13.42 -19.09
CA PHE A 128 15.02 -13.74 -18.15
C PHE A 128 15.55 -14.15 -16.77
N VAL A 129 16.56 -15.04 -16.73
CA VAL A 129 17.19 -15.46 -15.46
C VAL A 129 17.93 -14.31 -14.79
N ALA A 130 18.61 -13.44 -15.53
CA ALA A 130 19.35 -12.32 -14.93
C ALA A 130 18.45 -11.26 -14.27
N PHE A 131 17.21 -11.07 -14.76
CA PHE A 131 16.28 -10.07 -14.23
C PHE A 131 15.26 -10.63 -13.22
N VAL A 132 14.85 -11.90 -13.38
CA VAL A 132 13.77 -12.52 -12.58
C VAL A 132 14.29 -13.61 -11.64
N GLY A 133 15.43 -14.22 -11.96
CA GLY A 133 16.04 -15.32 -11.21
C GLY A 133 16.84 -14.88 -9.99
#